data_AF-A0A2H0WMY3-F1
#
_entry.id   AF-A0A2H0WMY3-F1
#
_cell.length_a   1.000
_cell.length_b   1.000
_cell.length_c   1.000
_cell.angle_alpha   90.00
_cell.angle_beta   90.00
_cell.angle_gamma   90.00
#
_symmetry.space_group_name_H-M   'P 1'
#
loop_
_entity.id
_entity.type
_entity.pdbx_description
1 polymer ?
#
loop_
_entity_poly.entity_id
_entity_poly.type
_entity_poly.pdbx_seq_one_letter_code
_entity_poly.pdbx_strand_id
1 'polypeptide(L)'
;MSTRQKVLFCWFIGSLTVIFSPPKIFAANLLANSDFEQGVASWNLGTSTATFSATVTSKHNGNYSALLTKNGSSSWAYFYQKVSVEAEKYYKLSGWAQLNDPFINNIKLRFYWLDSAEGKISSVEKEIKTPDSSFQFLETESTVSPVNALFAEVQGYVYLDQKNPVSPALFDDLLFEEVAEPTPPPEPTATSAPEPTNTPAPTSTPKPPTSTPTLKPTIKPTATATATTSGEILGSEESSTAAFFPWEATAEAEPA
;
A
#
# COMPACT_ATOMS: atom_id res chain seq x y z
N MET A 1 -53.67 30.42 -55.51
CA MET A 1 -52.28 29.95 -55.75
C MET A 1 -51.65 29.67 -54.40
N SER A 2 -51.57 28.41 -53.99
CA SER A 2 -51.04 27.99 -52.68
C SER A 2 -49.83 27.09 -52.93
N THR A 3 -48.66 27.57 -52.52
CA THR A 3 -47.36 26.90 -52.67
C THR A 3 -47.11 26.03 -51.45
N ARG A 4 -47.09 24.70 -51.62
CA ARG A 4 -46.73 23.76 -50.56
C ARG A 4 -45.21 23.59 -50.50
N GLN A 5 -44.62 24.07 -49.41
CA GLN A 5 -43.23 23.86 -49.04
C GLN A 5 -43.07 22.44 -48.47
N LYS A 6 -42.31 21.58 -49.16
CA LYS A 6 -41.97 20.24 -48.70
C LYS A 6 -40.70 20.33 -47.84
N VAL A 7 -40.86 20.15 -46.54
CA VAL A 7 -39.73 20.02 -45.61
C VAL A 7 -39.24 18.57 -45.70
N LEU A 8 -37.99 18.40 -46.15
CA LEU A 8 -37.30 17.12 -46.25
C LEU A 8 -36.62 16.87 -44.90
N PHE A 9 -37.10 15.87 -44.15
CA PHE A 9 -36.58 15.50 -42.85
C PHE A 9 -35.53 14.40 -43.03
N CYS A 10 -34.24 14.77 -43.03
CA CYS A 10 -33.13 13.81 -43.04
C CYS A 10 -32.97 13.19 -41.64
N TRP A 11 -33.33 11.92 -41.50
CA TRP A 11 -32.99 11.12 -40.33
C TRP A 11 -31.53 10.65 -40.44
N PHE A 12 -30.64 11.22 -39.63
CA PHE A 12 -29.33 10.63 -39.35
C PHE A 12 -29.53 9.51 -38.31
N ILE A 13 -29.55 8.25 -38.76
CA ILE A 13 -29.46 7.10 -37.87
C ILE A 13 -27.96 6.94 -37.53
N GLY A 14 -27.54 7.49 -36.40
CA GLY A 14 -26.24 7.20 -35.82
C GLY A 14 -26.22 5.74 -35.37
N SER A 15 -25.52 4.88 -36.11
CA SER A 15 -25.24 3.51 -35.69
C SER A 15 -24.29 3.55 -34.50
N LEU A 16 -24.83 3.41 -33.29
CA LEU A 16 -24.05 3.22 -32.08
C LEU A 16 -23.53 1.78 -32.07
N THR A 17 -22.35 1.58 -32.62
CA THR A 17 -21.65 0.29 -32.53
C THR A 17 -21.15 0.13 -31.10
N VAL A 18 -21.90 -0.61 -30.28
CA VAL A 18 -21.40 -1.09 -28.99
C VAL A 18 -20.34 -2.15 -29.29
N ILE A 19 -19.07 -1.76 -29.22
CA ILE A 19 -17.95 -2.70 -29.30
C ILE A 19 -17.95 -3.51 -28.01
N PHE A 20 -18.56 -4.69 -28.05
CA PHE A 20 -18.46 -5.67 -26.98
C PHE A 20 -17.06 -6.32 -27.09
N SER A 21 -16.04 -5.69 -26.50
CA SER A 21 -14.76 -6.38 -26.32
C SER A 21 -15.00 -7.55 -25.36
N PRO A 22 -14.74 -8.80 -25.76
CA PRO A 22 -14.83 -9.91 -24.82
C PRO A 22 -13.86 -9.64 -23.66
N PRO A 23 -14.22 -10.01 -22.41
CA PRO A 23 -13.30 -9.90 -21.29
C PRO A 23 -12.06 -10.70 -21.63
N LYS A 24 -10.91 -10.01 -21.70
CA LYS A 24 -9.62 -10.67 -21.84
C LYS A 24 -9.40 -11.43 -20.53
N ILE A 25 -9.41 -12.76 -20.61
CA ILE A 25 -9.13 -13.61 -19.44
C ILE A 25 -7.62 -13.58 -19.24
N PHE A 26 -7.17 -12.83 -18.23
CA PHE A 26 -5.79 -12.84 -17.79
C PHE A 26 -5.51 -14.13 -17.01
N ALA A 27 -4.27 -14.64 -17.05
CA ALA A 27 -3.86 -15.75 -16.21
C ALA A 27 -3.99 -15.36 -14.73
N ALA A 28 -4.69 -16.18 -13.93
CA ALA A 28 -5.12 -15.83 -12.58
C ALA A 28 -3.98 -15.52 -11.59
N ASN A 29 -2.79 -16.09 -11.82
CA ASN A 29 -1.54 -15.74 -11.14
C ASN A 29 -0.39 -16.41 -11.92
N LEU A 30 0.68 -15.67 -12.21
CA LEU A 30 1.87 -16.21 -12.86
C LEU A 30 2.83 -16.86 -11.86
N LEU A 31 2.63 -16.63 -10.56
CA LEU A 31 3.43 -17.21 -9.49
C LEU A 31 2.95 -18.61 -9.12
N ALA A 32 3.89 -19.52 -8.90
CA ALA A 32 3.61 -20.85 -8.36
C ALA A 32 3.73 -20.88 -6.83
N ASN A 33 2.71 -21.42 -6.16
CA ASN A 33 2.62 -21.55 -4.69
C ASN A 33 2.90 -20.20 -4.02
N SER A 34 2.06 -19.23 -4.36
CA SER A 34 2.16 -17.85 -3.91
C SER A 34 1.49 -17.59 -2.56
N ASP A 35 0.69 -18.56 -2.11
CA ASP A 35 0.08 -18.71 -0.78
C ASP A 35 0.96 -19.52 0.19
N PHE A 36 2.08 -20.09 -0.29
CA PHE A 36 3.06 -20.84 0.52
C PHE A 36 2.53 -22.12 1.21
N GLU A 37 1.35 -22.61 0.84
CA GLU A 37 0.73 -23.81 1.41
C GLU A 37 1.50 -25.11 1.07
N GLN A 38 2.40 -25.05 0.09
CA GLN A 38 3.29 -26.15 -0.31
C GLN A 38 4.74 -25.89 0.17
N GLY A 39 4.92 -24.99 1.13
CA GLY A 39 6.23 -24.58 1.63
C GLY A 39 6.88 -23.50 0.74
N VAL A 40 8.21 -23.50 0.67
CA VAL A 40 8.99 -22.48 -0.07
C VAL A 40 9.81 -23.04 -1.24
N ALA A 41 9.62 -24.31 -1.59
CA ALA A 41 10.46 -25.00 -2.57
C ALA A 41 10.33 -24.45 -4.01
N SER A 42 9.21 -23.80 -4.35
CA SER A 42 8.98 -23.14 -5.64
C SER A 42 9.67 -21.77 -5.76
N TRP A 43 10.35 -21.32 -4.71
CA TRP A 43 10.95 -20.01 -4.59
C TRP A 43 12.47 -20.14 -4.37
N ASN A 44 13.23 -19.22 -4.96
CA ASN A 44 14.68 -19.16 -4.79
C ASN A 44 15.04 -18.17 -3.68
N LEU A 45 16.07 -18.47 -2.91
CA LEU A 45 16.64 -17.54 -1.94
C LEU A 45 17.79 -16.77 -2.60
N GLY A 46 17.67 -15.43 -2.67
CA GLY A 46 18.67 -14.56 -3.30
C GLY A 46 19.80 -14.10 -2.40
N THR A 47 19.75 -14.46 -1.11
CA THR A 47 20.73 -14.02 -0.10
C THR A 47 21.18 -15.20 0.74
N SER A 48 22.44 -15.60 0.60
CA SER A 48 22.98 -16.81 1.26
C SER A 48 23.00 -16.76 2.78
N THR A 49 23.02 -15.56 3.37
CA THR A 49 22.99 -15.34 4.83
C THR A 49 21.56 -15.20 5.38
N ALA A 50 20.55 -15.36 4.53
CA ALA A 50 19.15 -15.28 4.91
C ALA A 50 18.59 -16.65 5.31
N THR A 51 17.54 -16.61 6.12
CA THR A 51 16.68 -17.76 6.38
C THR A 51 15.35 -17.49 5.70
N PHE A 52 14.88 -18.46 4.94
CA PHE A 52 13.61 -18.41 4.22
C PHE A 52 12.89 -19.75 4.38
N SER A 53 11.66 -19.70 4.90
CA SER A 53 10.89 -20.89 5.27
C SER A 53 9.39 -20.57 5.30
N ALA A 54 8.55 -21.59 5.18
CA ALA A 54 7.13 -21.42 5.50
C ALA A 54 6.93 -21.49 7.03
N THR A 55 5.99 -20.72 7.56
CA THR A 55 5.66 -20.70 9.00
C THR A 55 4.15 -20.76 9.22
N VAL A 56 3.75 -21.33 10.36
CA VAL A 56 2.35 -21.38 10.82
C VAL A 56 2.05 -20.33 11.91
N THR A 57 3.08 -19.59 12.36
CA THR A 57 3.00 -18.70 13.53
C THR A 57 2.12 -17.47 13.30
N SER A 58 2.08 -16.98 12.07
CA SER A 58 1.27 -15.86 11.61
C SER A 58 1.11 -16.02 10.09
N LYS A 59 -0.07 -15.66 9.58
CA LYS A 59 -0.48 -15.86 8.19
C LYS A 59 -1.64 -14.94 7.87
N HIS A 60 -1.76 -14.54 6.61
CA HIS A 60 -2.90 -13.77 6.14
C HIS A 60 -4.07 -14.71 5.82
N ASN A 61 -3.79 -15.82 5.14
CA ASN A 61 -4.77 -16.83 4.77
C ASN A 61 -4.20 -18.25 4.96
N GLY A 62 -5.01 -19.29 4.74
CA GLY A 62 -4.52 -20.68 4.75
C GLY A 62 -3.92 -21.13 6.08
N ASN A 63 -2.85 -21.94 6.01
CA ASN A 63 -2.10 -22.47 7.14
C ASN A 63 -0.69 -21.91 7.24
N TYR A 64 -0.12 -21.43 6.14
CA TYR A 64 1.25 -21.02 6.04
C TYR A 64 1.39 -19.58 5.52
N SER A 65 2.49 -18.95 5.88
CA SER A 65 3.02 -17.78 5.18
C SER A 65 4.52 -17.94 5.00
N ALA A 66 5.12 -17.16 4.10
CA ALA A 66 6.57 -17.09 3.96
C ALA A 66 7.18 -16.24 5.08
N LEU A 67 8.18 -16.79 5.75
CA LEU A 67 9.05 -16.10 6.69
C LEU A 67 10.38 -15.80 6.02
N LEU A 68 10.80 -14.54 6.04
CA LEU A 68 12.11 -14.11 5.58
C LEU A 68 12.83 -13.32 6.69
N THR A 69 14.05 -13.75 7.00
CA THR A 69 14.94 -13.00 7.88
C THR A 69 16.38 -13.15 7.43
N LYS A 70 17.28 -12.36 8.01
CA LYS A 70 18.72 -12.45 7.79
C LYS A 70 19.44 -12.50 9.11
N ASN A 71 20.46 -13.36 9.17
CA ASN A 71 21.37 -13.41 10.31
C ASN A 71 22.48 -12.36 10.14
N GLY A 72 22.76 -11.58 11.19
CA GLY A 72 23.89 -10.65 11.28
C GLY A 72 23.53 -9.18 11.09
N SER A 73 24.51 -8.41 10.60
CA SER A 73 24.46 -6.94 10.51
C SER A 73 23.53 -6.40 9.42
N SER A 74 23.29 -5.08 9.49
CA SER A 74 22.53 -4.26 8.53
C SER A 74 22.75 -4.69 7.08
N SER A 75 21.69 -5.20 6.44
CA SER A 75 21.69 -5.57 5.03
C SER A 75 20.31 -6.01 4.60
N TRP A 76 20.20 -6.37 3.33
CA TRP A 76 18.99 -6.87 2.73
C TRP A 76 18.97 -8.39 2.59
N ALA A 77 17.78 -8.94 2.51
CA ALA A 77 17.50 -10.29 2.05
C ALA A 77 16.30 -10.30 1.11
N TYR A 78 16.27 -11.26 0.18
CA TYR A 78 15.09 -11.48 -0.65
C TYR A 78 14.96 -12.93 -1.09
N PHE A 79 13.73 -13.35 -1.33
CA PHE A 79 13.40 -14.54 -2.10
C PHE A 79 12.80 -14.11 -3.44
N TYR A 80 12.83 -14.98 -4.45
CA TYR A 80 12.32 -14.65 -5.77
C TYR A 80 11.81 -15.84 -6.56
N GLN A 81 10.92 -15.56 -7.51
CA GLN A 81 10.55 -16.46 -8.60
C GLN A 81 10.73 -15.70 -9.92
N LYS A 82 11.28 -16.39 -10.92
CA LYS A 82 11.39 -15.88 -12.27
C LYS A 82 10.23 -16.43 -13.08
N VAL A 83 9.47 -15.56 -13.73
CA VAL A 83 8.30 -15.92 -14.54
C VAL A 83 8.46 -15.37 -15.95
N SER A 84 7.93 -16.08 -16.94
CA SER A 84 7.91 -15.61 -18.33
C SER A 84 6.86 -14.51 -18.49
N VAL A 85 7.17 -13.49 -19.28
CA VAL A 85 6.28 -12.37 -19.58
C VAL A 85 6.31 -12.06 -21.08
N GLU A 86 5.28 -11.38 -21.55
CA GLU A 86 5.23 -10.84 -22.89
C GLU A 86 5.64 -9.36 -22.86
N ALA A 87 6.43 -8.95 -23.86
CA ALA A 87 6.79 -7.56 -24.06
C ALA A 87 5.52 -6.71 -24.34
N GLU A 88 5.55 -5.45 -23.92
CA GLU A 88 4.48 -4.47 -24.17
C GLU A 88 3.09 -4.84 -23.58
N LYS A 89 3.06 -5.76 -22.60
CA LYS A 89 1.87 -6.01 -21.77
C LYS A 89 1.96 -5.29 -20.44
N TYR A 90 0.80 -5.05 -19.82
CA TYR A 90 0.74 -4.47 -18.50
C TYR A 90 0.76 -5.56 -17.44
N TYR A 91 1.50 -5.33 -16.37
CA TYR A 91 1.58 -6.25 -15.24
C TYR A 91 1.46 -5.51 -13.92
N LYS A 92 1.04 -6.26 -12.89
CA LYS A 92 0.91 -5.77 -11.53
C LYS A 92 1.37 -6.84 -10.54
N LEU A 93 2.01 -6.40 -9.46
CA LEU A 93 2.38 -7.23 -8.31
C LEU A 93 1.59 -6.77 -7.09
N SER A 94 0.93 -7.70 -6.42
CA SER A 94 0.29 -7.46 -5.13
C SER A 94 0.50 -8.63 -4.17
N GLY A 95 0.15 -8.41 -2.90
CA GLY A 95 0.22 -9.43 -1.86
C GLY A 95 0.18 -8.82 -0.47
N TRP A 96 0.30 -9.68 0.54
CA TRP A 96 0.27 -9.27 1.94
C TRP A 96 1.64 -9.41 2.57
N ALA A 97 2.04 -8.41 3.35
CA ALA A 97 3.29 -8.45 4.10
C ALA A 97 3.10 -7.97 5.54
N GLN A 98 3.84 -8.54 6.47
CA GLN A 98 3.85 -8.13 7.88
C GLN A 98 5.25 -7.69 8.28
N LEU A 99 5.36 -6.41 8.63
CA LEU A 99 6.53 -5.81 9.27
C LEU A 99 6.16 -5.62 10.74
N ASN A 100 6.70 -6.42 11.66
CA ASN A 100 6.37 -6.30 13.09
C ASN A 100 7.62 -6.31 13.99
N ASP A 101 8.73 -5.75 13.50
CA ASP A 101 9.97 -5.63 14.24
C ASP A 101 10.64 -4.28 13.97
N PRO A 102 11.06 -3.54 15.01
CA PRO A 102 11.70 -2.23 14.84
C PRO A 102 13.10 -2.30 14.20
N PHE A 103 13.73 -3.47 14.09
CA PHE A 103 15.01 -3.64 13.40
C PHE A 103 14.85 -3.92 11.90
N ILE A 104 13.62 -4.10 11.41
CA ILE A 104 13.33 -4.12 9.98
C ILE A 104 13.05 -2.69 9.53
N ASN A 105 13.92 -2.15 8.67
CA ASN A 105 13.78 -0.81 8.12
C ASN A 105 12.60 -0.72 7.14
N ASN A 106 12.52 -1.72 6.25
CA ASN A 106 11.46 -1.82 5.26
C ASN A 106 11.26 -3.26 4.79
N ILE A 107 10.04 -3.50 4.32
CA ILE A 107 9.67 -4.66 3.51
C ILE A 107 9.20 -4.14 2.16
N LYS A 108 9.54 -4.85 1.08
CA LYS A 108 9.07 -4.53 -0.26
C LYS A 108 8.50 -5.74 -0.97
N LEU A 109 7.46 -5.49 -1.77
CA LEU A 109 7.17 -6.29 -2.95
C LEU A 109 7.80 -5.57 -4.13
N ARG A 110 8.63 -6.27 -4.91
CA ARG A 110 9.28 -5.68 -6.08
C ARG A 110 9.47 -6.70 -7.16
N PHE A 111 9.65 -6.23 -8.39
CA PHE A 111 10.10 -7.09 -9.47
C PHE A 111 11.02 -6.35 -10.43
N TYR A 112 11.85 -7.11 -11.13
CA TYR A 112 12.72 -6.63 -12.20
C TYR A 112 12.25 -7.17 -13.54
N TRP A 113 12.23 -6.31 -14.55
CA TRP A 113 12.15 -6.76 -15.95
C TRP A 113 13.52 -7.27 -16.39
N LEU A 114 13.55 -8.45 -17.00
CA LEU A 114 14.77 -9.09 -17.48
C LEU A 114 14.71 -9.31 -18.99
N ASP A 115 15.84 -9.08 -19.65
CA ASP A 115 16.03 -9.44 -21.05
C ASP A 115 16.33 -10.94 -21.23
N SER A 116 16.64 -11.35 -22.47
CA SER A 116 16.99 -12.74 -22.80
C SER A 116 18.31 -13.23 -22.21
N ALA A 117 19.20 -12.33 -21.80
CA ALA A 117 20.45 -12.63 -21.11
C ALA A 117 20.28 -12.56 -19.58
N GLU A 118 19.04 -12.41 -19.09
CA GLU A 118 18.69 -12.20 -17.69
C GLU A 118 19.24 -10.89 -17.11
N GLY A 119 19.60 -9.94 -17.97
CA GLY A 119 20.01 -8.59 -17.60
C GLY A 119 18.82 -7.80 -17.08
N LYS A 120 18.99 -7.13 -15.93
CA LYS A 120 17.97 -6.24 -15.34
C LYS A 120 17.81 -4.98 -16.19
N ILE A 121 16.61 -4.75 -16.70
CA ILE A 121 16.26 -3.59 -17.54
C ILE A 121 15.77 -2.44 -16.66
N SER A 122 14.76 -2.71 -15.83
CA SER A 122 14.17 -1.76 -14.90
C SER A 122 13.44 -2.50 -13.76
N SER A 123 12.92 -1.76 -12.79
CA SER A 123 12.27 -2.32 -11.60
C SER A 123 11.03 -1.55 -11.19
N VAL A 124 10.10 -2.25 -10.57
CA VAL A 124 8.90 -1.68 -9.94
C VAL A 124 8.79 -2.21 -8.53
N GLU A 125 8.43 -1.35 -7.57
CA GLU A 125 8.36 -1.72 -6.16
C GLU A 125 7.26 -0.98 -5.40
N LYS A 126 6.79 -1.63 -4.33
CA LYS A 126 5.97 -1.05 -3.27
C LYS A 126 6.59 -1.42 -1.94
N GLU A 127 6.65 -0.47 -1.00
CA GLU A 127 7.29 -0.68 0.30
C GLU A 127 6.39 -0.28 1.48
N ILE A 128 6.65 -0.92 2.62
CA ILE A 128 6.16 -0.53 3.95
C ILE A 128 7.37 -0.31 4.87
N LYS A 129 7.27 0.70 5.73
CA LYS A 129 8.34 1.14 6.65
C LYS A 129 7.89 1.22 8.11
N THR A 130 6.59 1.20 8.35
CA THR A 130 6.01 1.35 9.68
C THR A 130 5.62 -0.03 10.20
N PRO A 131 6.17 -0.48 11.34
CA PRO A 131 5.75 -1.73 11.94
C PRO A 131 4.26 -1.73 12.30
N ASP A 132 3.60 -2.84 12.00
CA ASP A 132 2.24 -3.18 12.41
C ASP A 132 2.17 -4.67 12.74
N SER A 133 1.45 -4.99 13.81
CA SER A 133 1.13 -6.37 14.16
C SER A 133 0.20 -7.06 13.17
N SER A 134 -0.38 -6.35 12.21
CA SER A 134 -1.29 -6.86 11.18
C SER A 134 -0.58 -6.98 9.83
N PHE A 135 -1.04 -7.90 8.98
CA PHE A 135 -0.65 -7.91 7.58
C PHE A 135 -1.15 -6.65 6.88
N GLN A 136 -0.30 -6.07 6.05
CA GLN A 136 -0.60 -4.90 5.23
C GLN A 136 -0.62 -5.35 3.76
N PHE A 137 -1.63 -4.88 3.02
CA PHE A 137 -1.72 -5.12 1.59
C PHE A 137 -0.77 -4.18 0.84
N LEU A 138 0.08 -4.75 0.00
CA LEU A 138 0.97 -4.02 -0.90
C LEU A 138 0.54 -4.30 -2.34
N GLU A 139 0.46 -3.25 -3.15
CA GLU A 139 0.20 -3.33 -4.58
C GLU A 139 1.07 -2.30 -5.31
N THR A 140 1.71 -2.73 -6.39
CA THR A 140 2.42 -1.84 -7.31
C THR A 140 1.45 -1.18 -8.27
N GLU A 141 1.84 -0.05 -8.84
CA GLU A 141 1.14 0.46 -10.02
C GLU A 141 1.21 -0.53 -11.18
N SER A 142 0.17 -0.57 -12.02
CA SER A 142 0.19 -1.31 -13.28
C SER A 142 1.25 -0.70 -14.20
N THR A 143 2.18 -1.51 -14.69
CA THR A 143 3.30 -1.05 -15.52
C THR A 143 3.45 -1.85 -16.80
N VAL A 144 3.88 -1.20 -17.87
CA VAL A 144 4.13 -1.85 -19.16
C VAL A 144 5.50 -2.54 -19.15
N SER A 145 5.53 -3.79 -19.56
CA SER A 145 6.74 -4.57 -19.78
C SER A 145 7.57 -3.96 -20.93
N PRO A 146 8.88 -3.71 -20.76
CA PRO A 146 9.75 -3.21 -21.83
C PRO A 146 9.72 -4.07 -23.09
N VAL A 147 9.99 -3.48 -24.25
CA VAL A 147 9.95 -4.15 -25.57
C VAL A 147 10.88 -5.37 -25.67
N ASN A 148 11.92 -5.41 -24.84
CA ASN A 148 12.93 -6.47 -24.80
C ASN A 148 12.82 -7.36 -23.54
N ALA A 149 11.79 -7.19 -22.72
CA ALA A 149 11.59 -8.00 -21.53
C ALA A 149 10.98 -9.36 -21.90
N LEU A 150 11.61 -10.44 -21.43
CA LEU A 150 11.13 -11.81 -21.58
C LEU A 150 10.78 -12.46 -20.24
N PHE A 151 11.35 -11.95 -19.15
CA PHE A 151 11.05 -12.45 -17.82
C PHE A 151 10.80 -11.32 -16.83
N ALA A 152 10.09 -11.64 -15.76
CA ALA A 152 10.05 -10.85 -14.54
C ALA A 152 10.66 -11.66 -13.40
N GLU A 153 11.57 -11.05 -12.63
CA GLU A 153 12.05 -11.60 -11.35
C GLU A 153 11.26 -10.94 -10.22
N VAL A 154 10.26 -11.65 -9.71
CA VAL A 154 9.34 -11.20 -8.65
C VAL A 154 9.93 -11.54 -7.30
N GLN A 155 9.95 -10.58 -6.37
CA GLN A 155 10.64 -10.70 -5.09
C GLN A 155 9.80 -10.22 -3.89
N GLY A 156 9.90 -10.97 -2.79
CA GLY A 156 9.70 -10.45 -1.43
C GLY A 156 11.04 -10.06 -0.83
N TYR A 157 11.15 -8.81 -0.36
CA TYR A 157 12.41 -8.20 0.07
C TYR A 157 12.29 -7.61 1.47
N VAL A 158 13.35 -7.75 2.26
CA VAL A 158 13.48 -7.12 3.59
C VAL A 158 14.83 -6.42 3.70
N TYR A 159 14.86 -5.25 4.34
CA TYR A 159 16.09 -4.58 4.78
C TYR A 159 16.13 -4.49 6.30
N LEU A 160 17.22 -4.97 6.91
CA LEU A 160 17.48 -4.90 8.35
C LEU A 160 18.43 -3.76 8.67
N ASP A 161 18.20 -3.02 9.76
CA ASP A 161 19.05 -1.91 10.16
C ASP A 161 20.24 -2.32 11.03
N GLN A 162 20.11 -3.34 11.89
CA GLN A 162 21.17 -3.65 12.85
C GLN A 162 21.28 -5.12 13.23
N LYS A 163 20.25 -5.66 13.86
CA LYS A 163 20.24 -6.97 14.51
C LYS A 163 19.19 -7.87 13.85
N ASN A 164 19.36 -9.18 14.05
CA ASN A 164 18.32 -10.16 13.77
C ASN A 164 16.98 -9.70 14.40
N PRO A 165 15.91 -9.59 13.60
CA PRO A 165 14.59 -9.28 14.14
C PRO A 165 14.11 -10.44 15.00
N VAL A 166 13.43 -10.12 16.11
CA VAL A 166 12.68 -11.07 16.93
C VAL A 166 11.42 -11.52 16.17
N SER A 167 10.82 -10.62 15.38
CA SER A 167 9.72 -10.90 14.48
C SER A 167 10.17 -10.75 13.02
N PRO A 168 10.61 -11.84 12.36
CA PRO A 168 10.92 -11.85 10.93
C PRO A 168 9.82 -11.24 10.05
N ALA A 169 10.22 -10.75 8.88
CA ALA A 169 9.29 -10.30 7.86
C ALA A 169 8.45 -11.48 7.36
N LEU A 170 7.13 -11.30 7.27
CA LEU A 170 6.25 -12.30 6.67
C LEU A 170 5.64 -11.81 5.36
N PHE A 171 5.37 -12.74 4.46
CA PHE A 171 4.76 -12.52 3.15
C PHE A 171 3.73 -13.60 2.88
N ASP A 172 2.63 -13.25 2.24
CA ASP A 172 1.54 -14.18 1.97
C ASP A 172 0.68 -13.74 0.78
N ASP A 173 -0.03 -14.69 0.17
CA ASP A 173 -0.97 -14.50 -0.94
C ASP A 173 -0.42 -13.58 -2.05
N LEU A 174 0.80 -13.85 -2.54
CA LEU A 174 1.38 -13.04 -3.61
C LEU A 174 0.64 -13.24 -4.93
N LEU A 175 0.50 -12.17 -5.71
CA LEU A 175 -0.14 -12.20 -7.02
C LEU A 175 0.67 -11.37 -8.00
N PHE A 176 1.18 -12.03 -9.05
CA PHE A 176 1.75 -11.34 -10.20
C PHE A 176 0.97 -11.75 -11.44
N GLU A 177 0.37 -10.77 -12.11
CA GLU A 177 -0.56 -11.04 -13.22
C GLU A 177 -0.36 -10.03 -14.35
N GLU A 178 -0.66 -10.48 -15.58
CA GLU A 178 -0.93 -9.57 -16.69
C GLU A 178 -2.27 -8.89 -16.41
N VAL A 179 -2.36 -7.59 -16.64
CA VAL A 179 -3.59 -6.80 -16.47
C VAL A 179 -3.94 -6.09 -17.77
N ALA A 180 -5.19 -5.64 -17.88
CA ALA A 180 -5.60 -4.80 -18.99
C ALA A 180 -4.82 -3.48 -18.95
N GLU A 181 -4.60 -2.91 -20.13
CA GLU A 181 -4.16 -1.52 -20.23
C GLU A 181 -5.13 -0.63 -19.44
N PRO A 182 -4.63 0.23 -18.54
CA PRO A 182 -5.49 1.10 -17.76
C PRO A 182 -6.26 2.05 -18.70
N THR A 183 -7.58 2.02 -18.63
CA THR A 183 -8.42 2.94 -19.40
C THR A 183 -8.14 4.38 -18.96
N PRO A 184 -7.89 5.32 -19.89
CA PRO A 184 -7.77 6.73 -19.52
C PRO A 184 -9.05 7.19 -18.80
N PRO A 185 -8.94 8.10 -17.81
CA PRO A 185 -10.12 8.69 -17.20
C PRO A 185 -11.04 9.26 -18.28
N PRO A 186 -12.38 9.17 -18.12
CA PRO A 186 -13.28 9.83 -19.06
C PRO A 186 -12.91 11.32 -19.14
N GLU A 187 -12.77 11.82 -20.36
CA GLU A 187 -12.54 13.25 -20.58
C GLU A 187 -13.67 14.01 -19.87
N PRO A 188 -13.37 15.06 -19.08
CA PRO A 188 -14.39 15.81 -18.37
C PRO A 188 -15.42 16.29 -19.40
N THR A 189 -16.64 15.79 -19.28
CA THR A 189 -17.74 16.27 -20.12
C THR A 189 -17.91 17.74 -19.79
N ALA A 190 -17.70 18.62 -20.78
CA ALA A 190 -17.95 20.03 -20.60
C ALA A 190 -19.41 20.20 -20.17
N THR A 191 -19.62 20.47 -18.87
CA THR A 191 -20.94 20.83 -18.35
C THR A 191 -21.33 22.12 -19.04
N SER A 192 -22.28 22.05 -19.98
CA SER A 192 -22.88 23.22 -20.58
C SER A 192 -23.37 24.11 -19.45
N ALA A 193 -22.79 25.31 -19.34
CA ALA A 193 -23.18 26.28 -18.33
C ALA A 193 -24.72 26.46 -18.40
N PRO A 194 -25.43 26.44 -17.26
CA PRO A 194 -26.87 26.65 -17.27
C PRO A 194 -27.17 27.98 -17.95
N GLU A 195 -28.11 27.95 -18.89
CA GLU A 195 -28.64 29.16 -19.52
C GLU A 195 -29.12 30.12 -18.41
N PRO A 196 -28.76 31.41 -18.45
CA PRO A 196 -29.11 32.35 -17.40
C PRO A 196 -30.62 32.34 -17.19
N THR A 197 -31.05 31.85 -16.03
CA THR A 197 -32.46 31.81 -15.68
C THR A 197 -32.91 33.25 -15.42
N ASN A 198 -33.88 33.73 -16.20
CA ASN A 198 -34.51 35.03 -15.97
C ASN A 198 -35.08 35.07 -14.55
N THR A 199 -34.41 35.80 -13.65
CA THR A 199 -34.87 36.01 -12.28
C THR A 199 -36.25 36.68 -12.29
N PRO A 200 -37.31 36.06 -11.76
CA PRO A 200 -38.61 36.70 -11.65
C PRO A 200 -38.53 37.92 -10.73
N ALA A 201 -39.21 38.99 -11.12
CA ALA A 201 -39.26 40.25 -10.37
C ALA A 201 -39.84 40.03 -8.96
N PRO A 202 -39.32 40.73 -7.92
CA PRO A 202 -39.74 40.53 -6.55
C PRO A 202 -41.24 40.84 -6.38
N THR A 203 -41.98 39.86 -5.86
CA THR A 203 -43.37 40.04 -5.45
C THR A 203 -43.41 40.81 -4.13
N SER A 204 -44.24 41.85 -4.04
CA SER A 204 -44.36 42.72 -2.88
C SER A 204 -44.87 41.94 -1.64
N THR A 205 -44.05 41.94 -0.59
CA THR A 205 -44.39 41.28 0.68
C THR A 205 -45.49 42.04 1.43
N PRO A 206 -46.55 41.38 1.91
CA PRO A 206 -47.57 42.02 2.75
C PRO A 206 -47.03 42.39 4.14
N LYS A 207 -47.59 43.49 4.65
CA LYS A 207 -47.20 44.20 5.88
C LYS A 207 -47.32 43.31 7.13
N PRO A 208 -46.33 43.30 8.05
CA PRO A 208 -46.39 42.50 9.28
C PRO A 208 -47.46 43.00 10.26
N PRO A 209 -48.12 42.11 11.02
CA PRO A 209 -48.95 42.52 12.16
C PRO A 209 -48.10 42.98 13.35
N THR A 210 -48.67 43.94 14.05
CA THR A 210 -48.15 44.72 15.18
C THR A 210 -47.66 43.87 16.35
N SER A 211 -46.47 44.20 16.87
CA SER A 211 -45.82 43.55 18.01
C SER A 211 -46.55 43.74 19.34
N THR A 212 -46.78 42.65 20.07
CA THR A 212 -47.17 42.64 21.48
C THR A 212 -45.92 42.72 22.37
N PRO A 213 -45.83 43.63 23.36
CA PRO A 213 -44.67 43.74 24.25
C PRO A 213 -44.70 42.63 25.32
N THR A 214 -43.59 41.88 25.45
CA THR A 214 -43.41 40.93 26.56
C THR A 214 -42.15 41.25 27.34
N LEU A 215 -42.28 41.20 28.66
CA LEU A 215 -41.42 41.80 29.67
C LEU A 215 -40.07 41.11 29.85
N LYS A 216 -39.08 41.94 30.21
CA LYS A 216 -37.70 41.63 30.59
C LYS A 216 -37.63 40.91 31.96
N PRO A 217 -36.98 39.74 32.06
CA PRO A 217 -36.47 39.24 33.33
C PRO A 217 -34.96 39.51 33.46
N THR A 218 -34.65 40.16 34.57
CA THR A 218 -33.33 40.41 35.14
C THR A 218 -32.66 39.12 35.59
N ILE A 219 -31.38 38.92 35.26
CA ILE A 219 -30.53 37.94 35.95
C ILE A 219 -29.27 38.59 36.50
N LYS A 220 -28.94 38.12 37.70
CA LYS A 220 -28.13 38.66 38.80
C LYS A 220 -26.66 38.22 38.69
N PRO A 221 -25.66 39.08 39.02
CA PRO A 221 -24.27 38.67 39.06
C PRO A 221 -23.96 37.89 40.35
N THR A 222 -23.13 36.86 40.28
CA THR A 222 -22.60 36.13 41.45
C THR A 222 -21.18 35.65 41.17
N ALA A 223 -20.38 35.58 42.24
CA ALA A 223 -19.05 36.13 42.34
C ALA A 223 -17.86 35.19 42.07
N THR A 224 -16.74 35.86 41.83
CA THR A 224 -15.31 35.51 41.98
C THR A 224 -14.96 34.64 43.19
N ALA A 225 -14.01 33.71 42.99
CA ALA A 225 -13.06 33.28 44.01
C ALA A 225 -11.67 33.02 43.40
N THR A 226 -10.64 33.42 44.16
CA THR A 226 -9.19 33.44 43.88
C THR A 226 -8.48 32.46 44.83
N ALA A 227 -7.24 32.09 44.49
CA ALA A 227 -6.12 31.53 45.30
C ALA A 227 -5.76 30.06 44.97
N THR A 228 -4.61 29.78 44.35
CA THR A 228 -3.22 29.69 44.88
C THR A 228 -2.97 28.41 45.68
N THR A 229 -2.08 27.53 45.20
CA THR A 229 -1.21 26.70 46.06
C THR A 229 0.10 26.37 45.32
N SER A 230 1.19 26.76 45.96
CA SER A 230 2.59 26.37 45.73
C SER A 230 2.85 25.01 46.36
N GLY A 231 3.69 24.16 45.77
CA GLY A 231 4.01 22.84 46.29
C GLY A 231 5.21 22.19 45.60
N GLU A 232 6.39 22.56 46.11
CA GLU A 232 7.71 21.94 45.98
C GLU A 232 7.71 20.47 46.46
N ILE A 233 8.27 19.53 45.67
CA ILE A 233 8.86 18.28 46.19
C ILE A 233 10.13 17.91 45.39
N LEU A 234 11.20 17.75 46.15
CA LEU A 234 12.53 17.20 45.87
C LEU A 234 12.54 15.65 45.79
N GLY A 235 13.57 15.11 45.13
CA GLY A 235 14.10 13.76 45.38
C GLY A 235 14.01 12.84 44.16
N SER A 236 15.08 12.61 43.39
CA SER A 236 16.26 11.76 43.66
C SER A 236 16.00 10.30 43.30
N GLU A 237 16.60 9.78 42.22
CA GLU A 237 17.05 8.37 42.13
C GLU A 237 18.25 8.24 41.15
N GLU A 238 19.37 7.77 41.72
CA GLU A 238 20.44 6.86 41.24
C GLU A 238 20.92 6.95 39.78
N SER A 239 22.15 7.39 39.46
CA SER A 239 23.49 6.92 39.85
C SER A 239 23.82 5.45 39.52
N SER A 240 24.09 5.21 38.23
CA SER A 240 25.18 4.39 37.66
C SER A 240 25.73 3.22 38.49
N THR A 241 25.37 2.00 38.11
CA THR A 241 26.12 0.77 38.43
C THR A 241 26.85 0.30 37.18
N ALA A 242 28.15 0.58 37.11
CA ALA A 242 29.08 -0.04 36.17
C ALA A 242 29.48 -1.42 36.71
N ALA A 243 29.01 -2.49 36.05
CA ALA A 243 29.48 -3.84 36.31
C ALA A 243 30.84 -4.06 35.63
N PHE A 244 31.89 -4.09 36.45
CA PHE A 244 33.23 -4.53 36.08
C PHE A 244 33.24 -6.07 36.07
N PHE A 245 33.40 -6.67 34.89
CA PHE A 245 33.60 -8.13 34.76
C PHE A 245 35.11 -8.44 34.85
N PRO A 246 35.54 -9.35 35.74
CA PRO A 246 36.92 -9.83 35.76
C PRO A 246 37.13 -10.83 34.61
N TRP A 247 38.21 -10.63 33.87
CA TRP A 247 38.75 -11.58 32.90
C TRP A 247 39.50 -12.67 33.67
N GLU A 248 39.04 -13.92 33.60
CA GLU A 248 39.84 -15.06 34.03
C GLU A 248 40.80 -15.45 32.89
N ALA A 249 42.09 -15.38 33.18
CA ALA A 249 43.14 -15.96 32.37
C ALA A 249 43.25 -17.46 32.67
N THR A 250 42.99 -18.29 31.67
CA THR A 250 43.35 -19.71 31.69
C THR A 250 44.58 -19.89 30.79
N ALA A 251 45.75 -20.06 31.39
CA ALA A 251 46.95 -20.60 30.77
C ALA A 251 47.22 -21.96 31.46
N GLU A 252 47.09 -23.07 30.75
CA GLU A 252 48.15 -23.73 29.98
C GLU A 252 48.84 -24.80 30.84
N ALA A 253 48.56 -26.06 30.52
CA ALA A 253 49.27 -27.22 31.04
C ALA A 253 49.94 -27.91 29.85
N GLU A 254 51.27 -27.89 29.83
CA GLU A 254 52.08 -28.73 28.93
C GLU A 254 52.12 -30.18 29.42
N PRO A 255 52.31 -31.16 28.51
CA PRO A 255 52.55 -32.56 28.85
C PRO A 255 54.05 -32.89 28.95
N ALA A 256 54.42 -33.70 29.94
CA ALA A 256 55.60 -34.56 29.93
C ALA A 256 55.29 -35.85 30.71
#